data_AF-A0ABD7XGL6-F1
#
_entry.id   AF-A0ABD7XGL6-F1
#
_cell.length_a   1.000
_cell.length_b   1.000
_cell.length_c   1.000
_cell.angle_alpha   90.00
_cell.angle_beta   90.00
_cell.angle_gamma   90.00
#
_symmetry.space_group_name_H-M   'P 1'
#
loop_
_entity.id
_entity.type
_entity.pdbx_description
1 polymer ?
#
loop_
_entity_poly.entity_id
_entity_poly.type
_entity_poly.pdbx_seq_one_letter_code
_entity_poly.pdbx_strand_id
1 'polypeptide(L)'
;MDLTRIYRGMENGAESIEENFNKIGAAVDSTSRTFQKITKKEPLWTGAWYGAAAGNGQVPSKPLSQCENGWILQWQEYTKEGTLNGACYHFFVIPKQHVQNPGSGGVVFLLHGYNANSLVRKYLYVKDTKITGNDINASSSDTAGSGSKMFALSAIYEY
;
A
#
# COMPACT_ATOMS: atom_id res chain seq x y z
N MET A 1 2.49 31.71 -16.53
CA MET A 1 1.83 31.27 -17.77
C MET A 1 1.21 32.50 -18.38
N ASP A 2 1.71 32.91 -19.55
CA ASP A 2 1.24 34.15 -20.19
C ASP A 2 0.14 33.80 -21.19
N LEU A 3 -1.08 34.26 -20.88
CA LEU A 3 -2.25 34.09 -21.72
C LEU A 3 -2.56 35.37 -22.49
N THR A 4 -3.06 35.20 -23.71
CA THR A 4 -3.54 36.31 -24.54
C THR A 4 -4.90 36.78 -24.03
N ARG A 5 -5.07 38.09 -23.82
CA ARG A 5 -6.36 38.65 -23.38
C ARG A 5 -7.39 38.55 -24.51
N ILE A 6 -8.54 37.96 -24.21
CA ILE A 6 -9.67 37.86 -25.15
C ILE A 6 -10.65 39.02 -24.94
N TYR A 7 -11.04 39.70 -26.01
CA TYR A 7 -11.98 40.82 -25.98
C TYR A 7 -12.84 40.91 -27.26
N ARG A 8 -13.95 41.64 -27.19
CA ARG A 8 -14.89 41.78 -28.32
C ARG A 8 -14.26 42.59 -29.45
N GLY A 9 -14.41 42.12 -30.69
CA GLY A 9 -13.86 42.77 -31.89
C GLY A 9 -12.37 42.47 -32.13
N MET A 10 -11.81 41.49 -31.42
CA MET A 10 -10.43 41.05 -31.59
C MET A 10 -10.23 40.34 -32.94
N GLU A 11 -9.20 40.73 -33.68
CA GLU A 11 -8.70 39.97 -34.82
C GLU A 11 -8.05 38.67 -34.34
N ASN A 12 -8.25 37.57 -35.07
CA ASN A 12 -7.75 36.23 -34.73
C ASN A 12 -8.21 35.73 -33.34
N GLY A 13 -9.44 36.09 -32.96
CA GLY A 13 -10.00 35.71 -31.66
C GLY A 13 -10.12 34.20 -31.46
N ALA A 14 -10.41 33.44 -32.53
CA ALA A 14 -10.53 31.99 -32.46
C ALA A 14 -9.18 31.32 -32.21
N GLU A 15 -8.15 31.74 -32.94
CA GLU A 15 -6.78 31.26 -32.83
C GLU A 15 -6.20 31.58 -31.46
N SER A 16 -6.47 32.78 -30.94
CA SER A 16 -6.02 33.20 -29.61
C SER A 16 -6.67 32.37 -28.49
N ILE A 17 -7.93 31.97 -28.68
CA ILE A 17 -8.63 31.06 -27.76
C ILE A 17 -8.00 29.67 -27.79
N GLU A 18 -7.76 29.12 -28.99
CA GLU A 18 -7.14 27.81 -29.17
C GLU A 18 -5.73 27.76 -28.58
N GLU A 19 -4.91 28.78 -28.84
CA GLU A 19 -3.56 28.90 -28.27
C GLU A 19 -3.59 28.95 -26.74
N ASN A 20 -4.52 29.73 -26.16
CA ASN A 20 -4.70 29.79 -24.72
C ASN A 20 -5.10 28.42 -24.15
N PHE A 21 -6.01 27.69 -24.79
CA PHE A 21 -6.40 26.34 -24.35
C PHE A 21 -5.23 25.36 -24.42
N ASN A 22 -4.41 25.42 -25.47
CA ASN A 22 -3.20 24.60 -25.59
C ASN A 22 -2.18 24.91 -24.49
N LYS A 23 -1.94 26.20 -24.19
CA LYS A 23 -1.06 26.63 -23.09
C LYS A 23 -1.57 26.15 -21.73
N ILE A 24 -2.87 26.27 -21.49
CA ILE A 24 -3.53 25.78 -20.27
C ILE A 24 -3.38 24.26 -20.16
N GLY A 25 -3.68 23.51 -21.22
CA GLY A 25 -3.55 22.05 -21.25
C GLY A 25 -2.13 21.59 -20.93
N ALA A 26 -1.12 22.18 -21.58
CA ALA A 26 0.28 21.88 -21.31
C ALA A 26 0.70 22.21 -19.86
N ALA A 27 0.21 23.32 -19.30
CA ALA A 27 0.47 23.68 -17.91
C ALA A 27 -0.20 22.71 -16.92
N VAL A 28 -1.43 22.27 -17.19
CA VAL A 28 -2.14 21.27 -16.38
C VAL A 28 -1.44 19.91 -16.45
N ASP A 29 -1.03 19.47 -17.64
CA ASP A 29 -0.32 18.19 -17.83
C ASP A 29 1.05 18.18 -17.14
N SER A 30 1.83 19.25 -17.31
CA SER A 30 3.14 19.39 -16.63
C SER A 30 2.98 19.44 -15.11
N THR A 31 1.96 20.15 -14.61
CA THR A 31 1.63 20.16 -13.17
C THR A 31 1.24 18.77 -12.69
N SER A 32 0.41 18.03 -13.43
CA SER A 32 0.02 16.65 -13.11
C SER A 32 1.19 15.66 -13.13
N ARG A 33 2.24 15.93 -13.90
CA ARG A 33 3.49 15.13 -13.88
C ARG A 33 4.40 15.50 -12.71
N THR A 34 4.29 16.72 -12.19
CA THR A 34 5.14 17.25 -11.12
C THR A 34 4.60 16.89 -9.73
N PHE A 35 3.28 16.76 -9.60
CA PHE A 35 2.64 16.36 -8.35
C PHE A 35 2.04 14.97 -8.49
N GLN A 36 2.48 14.02 -7.65
CA GLN A 36 1.73 12.79 -7.49
C GLN A 36 0.37 13.13 -6.90
N LYS A 37 -0.71 12.78 -7.62
CA LYS A 37 -2.07 12.85 -7.11
C LYS A 37 -2.15 11.95 -5.87
N ILE A 38 -2.08 12.53 -4.67
CA ILE A 38 -2.33 11.82 -3.43
C ILE A 38 -3.82 11.56 -3.35
N THR A 39 -4.25 10.48 -4.01
CA THR A 39 -5.57 9.94 -3.76
C THR A 39 -5.48 9.31 -2.38
N LYS A 40 -6.32 9.75 -1.43
CA LYS A 40 -6.50 9.01 -0.18
C LYS A 40 -7.02 7.62 -0.57
N LYS A 41 -6.11 6.66 -0.70
CA LYS A 41 -6.48 5.30 -1.09
C LYS A 41 -7.02 4.61 0.15
N GLU A 42 -8.31 4.30 0.12
CA GLU A 42 -8.90 3.40 1.10
C GLU A 42 -8.13 2.07 1.09
N PRO A 43 -7.92 1.43 2.26
CA PRO A 43 -7.21 0.16 2.30
C PRO A 43 -7.94 -0.88 1.45
N LEU A 44 -7.16 -1.69 0.72
CA LEU A 44 -7.66 -2.88 0.04
C LEU A 44 -8.12 -3.95 1.02
N TRP A 45 -7.59 -3.91 2.25
CA TRP A 45 -7.95 -4.76 3.37
C TRP A 45 -7.54 -4.08 4.68
N THR A 46 -8.30 -4.29 5.75
CA THR A 46 -7.94 -3.93 7.13
C THR A 46 -8.28 -5.06 8.10
N GLY A 47 -7.54 -5.12 9.21
CA GLY A 47 -7.81 -6.10 10.25
C GLY A 47 -6.73 -6.15 11.32
N ALA A 48 -6.66 -7.28 12.00
CA ALA A 48 -5.65 -7.60 13.01
C ALA A 48 -5.27 -9.08 12.86
N TRP A 49 -4.37 -9.38 11.94
CA TRP A 49 -4.02 -10.76 11.62
C TRP A 49 -2.54 -11.04 11.85
N TYR A 50 -2.23 -11.99 12.73
CA TYR A 50 -0.85 -12.40 12.98
C TYR A 50 -0.18 -13.07 11.78
N GLY A 51 -0.93 -13.49 10.76
CA GLY A 51 -0.39 -14.26 9.64
C GLY A 51 -0.40 -15.77 9.86
N ALA A 52 -1.22 -16.30 10.77
CA ALA A 52 -1.36 -17.74 11.02
C ALA A 52 -1.91 -18.48 9.78
N ALA A 53 -1.67 -19.79 9.63
CA ALA A 53 -2.22 -20.54 8.50
C ALA A 53 -3.75 -20.71 8.63
N ALA A 54 -4.26 -20.84 9.85
CA ALA A 54 -5.68 -20.87 10.15
C ALA A 54 -6.38 -19.56 9.71
N GLY A 55 -7.61 -19.69 9.19
CA GLY A 55 -8.45 -18.54 8.80
C GLY A 55 -8.52 -18.23 7.30
N ASN A 56 -8.16 -19.19 6.43
CA ASN A 56 -8.31 -19.10 4.97
C ASN A 56 -7.57 -17.94 4.28
N GLY A 57 -6.63 -17.26 4.94
CA GLY A 57 -5.88 -16.13 4.36
C GLY A 57 -6.69 -14.85 4.19
N GLN A 58 -6.02 -13.76 3.80
CA GLN A 58 -6.64 -12.45 3.56
C GLN A 58 -6.82 -12.22 2.06
N VAL A 59 -7.94 -11.62 1.69
CA VAL A 59 -8.33 -11.32 0.30
C VAL A 59 -8.42 -9.80 0.15
N PRO A 60 -7.40 -9.14 -0.42
CA PRO A 60 -7.48 -7.73 -0.77
C PRO A 60 -8.59 -7.48 -1.79
N SER A 61 -9.26 -6.33 -1.71
CA SER A 61 -10.35 -5.96 -2.61
C SER A 61 -9.91 -5.71 -4.06
N LYS A 62 -8.60 -5.53 -4.30
CA LYS A 62 -7.99 -5.39 -5.62
C LYS A 62 -6.81 -6.35 -5.77
N PRO A 63 -6.79 -7.20 -6.83
CA PRO A 63 -5.66 -8.07 -7.12
C PRO A 63 -4.34 -7.31 -7.31
N LEU A 64 -3.23 -7.93 -6.94
CA LEU A 64 -1.88 -7.36 -6.98
C LEU A 64 -1.48 -6.96 -8.42
N SER A 65 -1.81 -7.78 -9.41
CA SER A 65 -1.56 -7.53 -10.84
C SER A 65 -2.34 -6.35 -11.40
N GLN A 66 -3.49 -6.04 -10.81
CA GLN A 66 -4.36 -4.93 -11.21
C GLN A 66 -4.00 -3.62 -10.49
N CYS A 67 -3.18 -3.69 -9.46
CA CYS A 67 -2.62 -2.50 -8.81
C CYS A 67 -1.62 -1.80 -9.76
N GLU A 68 -1.50 -0.48 -9.61
CA GLU A 68 -0.56 0.33 -10.41
C GLU A 68 0.87 -0.22 -10.29
N ASN A 69 1.41 -0.27 -9.07
CA ASN A 69 2.75 -0.75 -8.77
C ASN A 69 2.78 -1.95 -7.81
N GLY A 70 1.76 -2.11 -6.97
CA GLY A 70 1.59 -3.31 -6.16
C GLY A 70 0.81 -3.10 -4.87
N TRP A 71 1.22 -3.78 -3.81
CA TRP A 71 0.65 -3.64 -2.47
C TRP A 71 1.68 -3.06 -1.48
N ILE A 72 1.22 -2.23 -0.56
CA ILE A 72 1.93 -1.94 0.70
C ILE A 72 1.27 -2.73 1.81
N LEU A 73 2.02 -3.59 2.48
CA LEU A 73 1.60 -4.29 3.68
C LEU A 73 2.02 -3.48 4.90
N GLN A 74 1.03 -3.06 5.70
CA GLN A 74 1.22 -2.36 6.96
C GLN A 74 1.12 -3.36 8.11
N TRP A 75 2.20 -3.45 8.89
CA TRP A 75 2.24 -4.16 10.16
C TRP A 75 2.27 -3.16 11.30
N GLN A 76 1.71 -3.53 12.44
CA GLN A 76 1.87 -2.77 13.67
C GLN A 76 1.96 -3.71 14.87
N GLU A 77 2.51 -3.20 15.95
CA GLU A 77 2.68 -3.96 17.19
C GLU A 77 1.32 -4.18 17.88
N TYR A 78 1.24 -5.30 18.57
CA TYR A 78 0.12 -5.69 19.40
C TYR A 78 0.45 -5.40 20.85
N THR A 79 -0.53 -4.87 21.58
CA THR A 79 -0.46 -4.76 23.04
C THR A 79 -0.55 -6.15 23.67
N LYS A 80 -0.13 -6.26 24.94
CA LYS A 80 -0.28 -7.51 25.70
C LYS A 80 -1.76 -7.83 25.98
N GLU A 81 -2.60 -6.80 25.93
CA GLU A 81 -4.05 -6.85 26.14
C GLU A 81 -4.82 -7.33 24.89
N GLY A 82 -4.13 -7.60 23.79
CA GLY A 82 -4.76 -8.17 22.60
C GLY A 82 -5.36 -7.15 21.64
N THR A 83 -4.84 -5.92 21.63
CA THR A 83 -5.24 -4.87 20.68
C THR A 83 -4.07 -4.37 19.86
N LEU A 84 -4.34 -3.79 18.69
CA LEU A 84 -3.34 -3.07 17.92
C LEU A 84 -2.94 -1.81 18.70
N ASN A 85 -1.65 -1.56 18.88
CA ASN A 85 -1.18 -0.48 19.75
C ASN A 85 -1.21 0.91 19.10
N GLY A 86 -1.45 1.00 17.78
CA GLY A 86 -1.44 2.26 17.05
C GLY A 86 -0.03 2.86 16.86
N ALA A 87 1.02 2.06 17.03
CA ALA A 87 2.43 2.49 16.97
C ALA A 87 3.34 1.38 16.39
N CYS A 88 4.64 1.66 16.29
CA CYS A 88 5.65 0.72 15.81
C CYS A 88 5.33 0.12 14.42
N TYR A 89 4.83 0.98 13.52
CA TYR A 89 4.44 0.57 12.18
C TYR A 89 5.64 0.12 11.35
N HIS A 90 5.43 -0.94 10.56
CA HIS A 90 6.35 -1.33 9.50
C HIS A 90 5.59 -1.43 8.19
N PHE A 91 6.21 -0.94 7.11
CA PHE A 91 5.63 -0.93 5.78
C PHE A 91 6.54 -1.70 4.83
N PHE A 92 5.96 -2.64 4.09
CA PHE A 92 6.68 -3.41 3.08
C PHE A 92 5.96 -3.33 1.76
N VAL A 93 6.72 -3.06 0.69
CA VAL A 93 6.20 -3.09 -0.67
C VAL A 93 6.26 -4.52 -1.20
N ILE A 94 5.15 -5.00 -1.73
CA ILE A 94 5.08 -6.16 -2.59
C ILE A 94 4.85 -5.66 -4.01
N PRO A 95 5.87 -5.67 -4.87
CA PRO A 95 5.73 -5.21 -6.25
C PRO A 95 4.81 -6.15 -7.03
N LYS A 96 4.03 -5.61 -7.99
CA LYS A 96 3.09 -6.42 -8.78
C LYS A 96 3.75 -7.56 -9.55
N GLN A 97 5.02 -7.39 -9.91
CA GLN A 97 5.85 -8.40 -10.57
C GLN A 97 6.02 -9.66 -9.70
N HIS A 98 5.79 -9.59 -8.38
CA HIS A 98 5.87 -10.75 -7.49
C HIS A 98 4.93 -11.89 -7.94
N VAL A 99 3.82 -11.60 -8.62
CA VAL A 99 2.91 -12.64 -9.15
C VAL A 99 3.56 -13.53 -10.21
N GLN A 100 4.65 -13.06 -10.82
CA GLN A 100 5.39 -13.78 -11.85
C GLN A 100 6.48 -14.67 -11.26
N ASN A 101 6.83 -14.49 -9.99
CA ASN A 101 7.84 -15.31 -9.33
C ASN A 101 7.37 -16.77 -9.24
N PRO A 102 8.20 -17.75 -9.64
CA PRO A 102 7.82 -19.16 -9.57
C PRO A 102 7.72 -19.65 -8.12
N GLY A 103 7.02 -20.78 -7.93
CA GLY A 103 6.91 -21.45 -6.63
C GLY A 103 5.75 -20.94 -5.75
N SER A 104 5.91 -21.06 -4.42
CA SER A 104 4.83 -20.82 -3.46
C SER A 104 4.51 -19.34 -3.24
N GLY A 105 5.35 -18.41 -3.69
CA GLY A 105 5.17 -16.97 -3.48
C GLY A 105 5.47 -16.50 -2.05
N GLY A 106 6.31 -17.25 -1.32
CA GLY A 106 6.70 -16.93 0.05
C GLY A 106 7.47 -15.61 0.17
N VAL A 107 7.11 -14.80 1.16
CA VAL A 107 7.74 -13.53 1.50
C VAL A 107 8.04 -13.50 3.00
N VAL A 108 9.27 -13.13 3.34
CA VAL A 108 9.74 -12.98 4.72
C VAL A 108 9.73 -11.51 5.09
N PHE A 109 9.17 -11.19 6.26
CA PHE A 109 9.17 -9.85 6.83
C PHE A 109 9.94 -9.90 8.16
N LEU A 110 10.95 -9.05 8.31
CA LEU A 110 11.61 -8.81 9.59
C LEU A 110 10.99 -7.57 10.25
N LEU A 111 10.40 -7.77 11.42
CA LEU A 111 9.78 -6.75 12.24
C LEU A 111 10.58 -6.63 13.52
N HIS A 112 10.58 -5.44 14.13
CA HIS A 112 11.25 -5.25 15.40
C HIS A 112 10.48 -4.30 16.32
N GLY A 113 10.52 -4.58 17.62
CA GLY A 113 10.06 -3.63 18.63
C GLY A 113 10.88 -2.34 18.61
N TYR A 114 10.36 -1.29 19.25
CA TYR A 114 10.97 0.05 19.30
C TYR A 114 12.47 0.06 19.65
N ASN A 115 12.89 -0.77 20.62
CA ASN A 115 14.28 -0.86 21.07
C ASN A 115 15.14 -1.89 20.30
N ALA A 116 14.65 -2.44 19.19
CA ALA A 116 15.28 -3.52 18.40
C ALA A 116 15.58 -4.84 19.16
N ASN A 117 15.26 -4.93 20.46
CA ASN A 117 15.51 -6.11 21.30
C ASN A 117 14.56 -7.29 21.04
N SER A 118 13.54 -7.09 20.21
CA SER A 118 12.52 -8.09 19.89
C SER A 118 12.39 -8.22 18.37
N LEU A 119 13.25 -9.02 17.76
CA LEU A 119 13.15 -9.36 16.34
C LEU A 119 12.08 -10.42 16.13
N VAL A 120 11.14 -10.13 15.24
CA VAL A 120 10.02 -11.00 14.90
C VAL A 120 10.00 -11.23 13.41
N ARG A 121 9.99 -12.50 13.01
CA ARG A 121 9.84 -12.89 11.61
C ARG A 121 8.38 -13.19 11.31
N LYS A 122 7.89 -12.70 10.18
CA LYS A 122 6.65 -13.17 9.55
C LYS A 122 6.96 -13.82 8.21
N TYR A 123 6.18 -14.84 7.85
CA TYR A 123 6.28 -15.54 6.58
C TYR A 123 4.90 -15.72 5.96
N LEU A 124 4.62 -15.01 4.87
CA LEU A 124 3.35 -15.09 4.15
C LEU A 124 3.55 -15.64 2.76
N TYR A 125 2.57 -16.36 2.24
CA TYR A 125 2.49 -16.70 0.83
C TYR A 125 1.62 -15.66 0.14
N VAL A 126 2.22 -14.90 -0.78
CA VAL A 126 1.53 -13.83 -1.50
C VAL A 126 1.27 -14.27 -2.94
N LYS A 127 -0.01 -14.27 -3.31
CA LYS A 127 -0.52 -14.57 -4.66
C LYS A 127 -1.37 -13.40 -5.13
N ASP A 128 -1.68 -13.40 -6.43
CA ASP A 128 -2.33 -12.27 -7.09
C ASP A 128 -3.60 -11.78 -6.40
N THR A 129 -4.46 -12.71 -5.97
CA THR A 129 -5.77 -12.41 -5.36
C THR A 129 -5.84 -12.73 -3.87
N LYS A 130 -4.76 -13.23 -3.27
CA LYS A 130 -4.83 -13.82 -1.93
C LYS A 130 -3.48 -13.83 -1.21
N ILE A 131 -3.53 -13.64 0.10
CA ILE A 131 -2.39 -13.83 1.01
C ILE A 131 -2.74 -14.94 2.00
N THR A 132 -1.90 -15.97 2.14
CA THR A 132 -2.06 -17.01 3.18
C THR A 132 -0.89 -17.01 4.15
N GLY A 133 -1.17 -17.49 5.36
CA GLY A 133 -0.24 -17.46 6.47
C GLY A 133 0.54 -18.76 6.67
N ASN A 134 1.33 -18.78 7.74
CA ASN A 134 2.08 -19.93 8.24
C ASN A 134 1.95 -19.95 9.77
N ASP A 135 1.83 -21.13 10.37
CA ASP A 135 1.63 -21.26 11.82
C ASP A 135 2.79 -20.73 12.65
N ILE A 136 4.00 -20.64 12.08
CA ILE A 136 5.16 -20.01 12.73
C ILE A 136 4.93 -18.53 13.08
N ASN A 137 3.98 -17.88 12.41
CA ASN A 137 3.65 -16.48 12.63
C ASN A 137 2.77 -16.27 13.87
N ALA A 138 2.24 -17.34 14.47
CA ALA A 138 1.35 -17.28 15.62
C ALA A 138 1.45 -18.56 16.47
N SER A 139 2.63 -18.82 17.04
CA SER A 139 2.87 -19.96 17.91
C SER A 139 1.82 -20.07 19.03
N SER A 140 1.37 -21.28 19.32
CA SER A 140 0.45 -21.55 20.43
C SER A 140 1.06 -21.24 21.81
N SER A 141 2.39 -21.26 21.92
CA SER A 141 3.12 -20.90 23.14
C SER A 141 3.11 -19.40 23.46
N ASP A 142 2.86 -18.56 22.46
CA ASP A 142 2.99 -17.12 22.59
C ASP A 142 1.63 -16.48 22.88
N THR A 143 1.65 -15.36 23.59
CA THR A 143 0.47 -14.53 23.85
C THR A 143 0.55 -13.23 23.04
N ALA A 144 -0.58 -12.52 22.93
CA ALA A 144 -0.64 -11.20 22.32
C ALA A 144 0.50 -10.28 22.82
N GLY A 145 1.12 -9.53 21.91
CA GLY A 145 2.20 -8.60 22.25
C GLY A 145 3.52 -9.28 22.64
N SER A 146 3.67 -10.58 22.38
CA SER A 146 4.89 -11.33 22.68
C SER A 146 5.26 -12.29 21.56
N GLY A 147 6.56 -12.61 21.45
CA GLY A 147 7.09 -13.58 20.50
C GLY A 147 6.56 -13.39 19.07
N SER A 148 6.07 -14.47 18.47
CA SER A 148 5.48 -14.46 17.13
C SER A 148 4.19 -13.63 17.02
N LYS A 149 3.47 -13.37 18.13
CA LYS A 149 2.22 -12.59 18.17
C LYS A 149 2.41 -11.12 18.55
N MET A 150 3.64 -10.63 18.53
CA MET A 150 3.97 -9.24 18.82
C MET A 150 3.52 -8.27 17.72
N PHE A 151 3.45 -8.72 16.46
CA PHE A 151 3.02 -7.90 15.34
C PHE A 151 1.88 -8.55 14.56
N ALA A 152 0.98 -7.72 14.06
CA ALA A 152 -0.13 -8.13 13.21
C ALA A 152 -0.22 -7.25 11.96
N LEU A 153 -0.61 -7.87 10.85
CA LEU A 153 -0.96 -7.17 9.62
C LEU A 153 -2.24 -6.39 9.90
N SER A 154 -2.18 -5.08 9.69
CA SER A 154 -3.28 -4.18 10.03
C SER A 154 -3.96 -3.55 8.83
N ALA A 155 -3.24 -3.39 7.73
CA ALA A 155 -3.80 -2.91 6.49
C ALA A 155 -2.99 -3.37 5.27
N ILE A 156 -3.65 -3.39 4.12
CA ILE A 156 -3.04 -3.51 2.80
C ILE A 156 -3.51 -2.32 1.98
N TYR A 157 -2.58 -1.58 1.39
CA TYR A 157 -2.87 -0.46 0.49
C TYR A 157 -2.41 -0.77 -0.92
N GLU A 158 -3.03 -0.15 -1.91
CA GLU A 158 -2.48 -0.12 -3.25
C GLU A 158 -1.28 0.85 -3.32
N TYR A 159 -0.16 0.36 -3.85
CA TYR A 159 1.02 1.14 -4.21
C TYR A 159 0.90 1.60 -5.66
#